data_AF-A0A7V9KG19-F1
#
_entry.id   AF-A0A7V9KG19-F1
#
_cell.length_a   1.000
_cell.length_b   1.000
_cell.length_c   1.000
_cell.angle_alpha   90.00
_cell.angle_beta   90.00
_cell.angle_gamma   90.00
#
_symmetry.space_group_name_H-M   'P 1'
#
loop_
_entity.id
_entity.type
_entity.pdbx_description
1 polymer ?
#
loop_
_entity_poly.entity_id
_entity_poly.type
_entity_poly.pdbx_seq_one_letter_code
_entity_poly.pdbx_strand_id
1 'polypeptide(L)'
;MNRSLDQRGGSLFAIRNFVNVLKEISFDEVREQAETLPRLLVLAPTTAGARDLGLRLTGHTGELAITARELSAPPADLDRFDAVIVFDPAGTGVARSIRDRQMLASGVSAVQSYSDDRSDSEVALESLRHSIVRAALDRAPAFGRAFPVFRPAAARAVVNEASMANAQFALISNIPALIPIVGGLASAGADLIVLTKNQMMMMYKLGAMNGRDLHDQLAIIQELVPVVGAGFLWRSLARGASSMLPFAAGTIPKVGIAYAGTMAMGLAADYYYRTGLRPTRDQLKGFQRQATKIFRRLPLPLIRQRSTDDASVIETTGSVKTDQASQFPIRQLSPPDQRLSNHDGERHEPST
;
A
#
# COMPACT_ATOMS: atom_id res chain seq x y z
N MET A 1 30.70 28.83 -23.55
CA MET A 1 29.75 29.11 -22.46
C MET A 1 28.35 29.15 -23.07
N ASN A 2 27.63 28.02 -23.15
CA ASN A 2 26.22 27.97 -23.63
C ASN A 2 25.59 26.60 -23.32
N ARG A 3 25.13 26.41 -22.07
CA ARG A 3 24.40 25.20 -21.62
C ARG A 3 23.13 25.53 -20.82
N SER A 4 22.67 26.78 -20.83
CA SER A 4 21.60 27.26 -19.93
C SER A 4 20.22 27.47 -20.59
N LEU A 5 20.08 27.32 -21.91
CA LEU A 5 18.81 27.60 -22.60
C LEU A 5 17.93 26.36 -22.86
N ASP A 6 18.49 25.15 -22.95
CA ASP A 6 17.69 23.94 -23.23
C ASP A 6 16.96 23.36 -22.01
N GLN A 7 17.37 23.67 -20.78
CA GLN A 7 16.72 23.13 -19.57
C GLN A 7 15.37 23.79 -19.27
N ARG A 8 15.15 25.05 -19.69
CA ARG A 8 13.90 25.78 -19.42
C ARG A 8 12.74 25.32 -20.31
N GLY A 9 13.01 24.96 -21.57
CA GLY A 9 12.00 24.42 -22.49
C GLY A 9 11.47 23.06 -22.06
N GLY A 10 12.36 22.14 -21.65
CA GLY A 10 11.96 20.80 -21.21
C GLY A 10 11.13 20.77 -19.91
N SER A 11 11.42 21.68 -18.97
CA SER A 11 10.69 21.81 -17.70
C SER A 11 9.22 22.21 -17.91
N LEU A 12 8.97 23.23 -18.73
CA LEU A 12 7.61 23.72 -19.01
C LEU A 12 6.77 22.69 -19.77
N PHE A 13 7.37 21.96 -20.71
CA PHE A 13 6.70 20.86 -21.42
C PHE A 13 6.33 19.70 -20.48
N ALA A 14 7.21 19.33 -19.55
CA ALA A 14 6.93 18.28 -18.57
C ALA A 14 5.79 18.67 -17.61
N ILE A 15 5.77 19.92 -17.14
CA ILE A 15 4.69 20.45 -16.30
C ILE A 15 3.36 20.46 -17.05
N ARG A 16 3.34 20.87 -18.32
CA ARG A 16 2.13 20.89 -19.14
C ARG A 16 1.55 19.49 -19.35
N ASN A 17 2.39 18.50 -19.64
CA ASN A 17 1.95 17.11 -19.78
C ASN A 17 1.42 16.54 -18.46
N PHE A 18 2.08 16.85 -17.34
CA PHE A 18 1.61 16.48 -16.00
C PHE A 18 0.21 17.04 -15.70
N VAL A 19 -0.02 18.33 -15.98
CA VAL A 19 -1.33 18.97 -15.79
C VAL A 19 -2.40 18.37 -16.70
N ASN A 20 -2.04 18.00 -17.94
CA ASN A 20 -2.97 17.35 -18.85
C ASN A 20 -3.39 15.96 -18.34
N VAL A 21 -2.46 15.15 -17.84
CA VAL A 21 -2.79 13.84 -17.24
C VAL A 21 -3.70 14.01 -16.03
N LEU A 22 -3.42 15.02 -15.18
CA LEU A 22 -4.24 15.30 -14.01
C LEU A 22 -5.69 15.62 -14.36
N LYS A 23 -5.91 16.39 -15.43
CA LYS A 23 -7.26 16.73 -15.93
C LYS A 23 -8.03 15.53 -16.47
N GLU A 24 -7.34 14.48 -16.91
CA GLU A 24 -7.98 13.25 -17.39
C GLU A 24 -8.32 12.25 -16.27
N ILE A 25 -7.91 12.52 -15.02
CA ILE A 25 -8.24 11.67 -13.87
C ILE A 25 -9.53 12.19 -13.25
N SER A 26 -10.56 11.34 -13.21
CA SER A 26 -11.71 11.60 -12.36
C SER A 26 -11.33 11.28 -10.91
N PHE A 27 -11.33 12.31 -10.07
CA PHE A 27 -11.13 12.17 -8.62
C PHE A 27 -12.45 12.15 -7.85
N ASP A 28 -13.56 12.46 -8.51
CA ASP A 28 -14.86 12.67 -7.86
C ASP A 28 -15.36 11.44 -7.14
N GLU A 29 -15.25 10.28 -7.78
CA GLU A 29 -15.65 9.01 -7.16
C GLU A 29 -14.80 8.73 -5.90
N VAL A 30 -13.47 8.87 -5.98
CA VAL A 30 -12.60 8.64 -4.83
C VAL A 30 -12.86 9.65 -3.71
N ARG A 31 -13.17 10.91 -4.05
CA ARG A 31 -13.54 11.96 -3.10
C ARG A 31 -14.84 11.63 -2.38
N GLU A 32 -15.90 11.36 -3.14
CA GLU A 32 -17.22 11.00 -2.63
C GLU A 32 -17.13 9.79 -1.70
N GLN A 33 -16.40 8.76 -2.13
CA GLN A 33 -16.17 7.58 -1.31
C GLN A 33 -15.40 7.93 -0.04
N ALA A 34 -14.29 8.67 -0.14
CA ALA A 34 -13.45 9.02 1.01
C ALA A 34 -14.16 9.88 2.06
N GLU A 35 -15.09 10.75 1.64
CA GLU A 35 -15.85 11.64 2.52
C GLU A 35 -17.07 10.98 3.16
N THR A 36 -17.53 9.85 2.60
CA THR A 36 -18.66 9.09 3.14
C THR A 36 -18.21 8.14 4.24
N LEU A 37 -18.75 8.30 5.46
CA LEU A 37 -18.41 7.48 6.62
C LEU A 37 -18.59 5.98 6.33
N PRO A 38 -17.57 5.14 6.57
CA PRO A 38 -17.72 3.70 6.38
C PRO A 38 -18.73 3.10 7.34
N ARG A 39 -19.50 2.12 6.87
CA ARG A 39 -20.53 1.42 7.66
C ARG A 39 -20.07 0.00 7.95
N LEU A 40 -19.92 -0.32 9.24
CA LEU A 40 -19.50 -1.64 9.70
C LEU A 40 -20.64 -2.34 10.40
N LEU A 41 -20.92 -3.59 10.01
CA LEU A 41 -21.73 -4.50 10.79
C LEU A 41 -20.82 -5.41 11.60
N VAL A 42 -21.02 -5.50 12.91
CA VAL A 42 -20.31 -6.45 13.77
C VAL A 42 -21.33 -7.42 14.37
N LEU A 43 -21.12 -8.71 14.12
CA LEU A 43 -21.89 -9.81 14.65
C LEU A 43 -21.06 -10.55 15.70
N ALA A 44 -21.62 -10.76 16.89
CA ALA A 44 -20.98 -11.49 17.98
C ALA A 44 -22.03 -12.28 18.79
N PRO A 45 -21.64 -13.15 19.74
CA PRO A 45 -22.60 -13.88 20.56
C PRO A 45 -23.55 -12.97 21.36
N THR A 46 -23.10 -11.76 21.72
CA THR A 46 -23.91 -10.75 22.39
C THR A 46 -23.77 -9.40 21.69
N THR A 47 -24.82 -8.59 21.73
CA THR A 47 -24.77 -7.21 21.17
C THR A 47 -23.68 -6.37 21.83
N ALA A 48 -23.45 -6.54 23.14
CA ALA A 48 -22.40 -5.86 23.88
C ALA A 48 -21.00 -6.28 23.39
N GLY A 49 -20.76 -7.57 23.17
CA GLY A 49 -19.49 -8.08 22.62
C GLY A 49 -19.24 -7.60 21.18
N ALA A 50 -20.29 -7.50 20.37
CA ALA A 50 -20.19 -6.93 19.02
C ALA A 50 -19.79 -5.45 19.06
N ARG A 51 -20.37 -4.67 19.98
CA ARG A 51 -20.01 -3.26 20.17
C ARG A 51 -18.56 -3.11 20.65
N ASP A 52 -18.14 -3.89 21.66
CA ASP A 52 -16.76 -3.88 22.16
C ASP A 52 -15.73 -4.17 21.05
N LEU A 53 -15.95 -5.26 20.29
CA LEU A 53 -15.09 -5.61 19.17
C LEU A 53 -15.05 -4.50 18.11
N GLY A 54 -16.20 -3.92 17.78
CA GLY A 54 -16.28 -2.79 16.85
C GLY A 54 -15.41 -1.61 17.31
N LEU A 55 -15.54 -1.21 18.59
CA LEU A 55 -14.77 -0.09 19.15
C LEU A 55 -13.27 -0.37 19.19
N ARG A 56 -12.86 -1.60 19.51
CA ARG A 56 -11.43 -2.01 19.45
C ARG A 56 -10.91 -2.01 18.01
N LEU A 57 -11.75 -2.40 17.05
CA LEU A 57 -11.39 -2.43 15.63
C LEU A 57 -11.20 -1.02 15.06
N THR A 58 -12.12 -0.10 15.33
CA THR A 58 -12.16 1.25 14.75
C THR A 58 -11.49 2.32 15.61
N GLY A 59 -11.22 2.04 16.88
CA GLY A 59 -10.90 3.06 17.86
C GLY A 59 -12.12 3.89 18.26
N HIS A 60 -11.86 4.93 19.05
CA HIS A 60 -12.89 5.73 19.75
C HIS A 60 -13.75 6.58 18.79
N THR A 61 -13.28 6.83 17.56
CA THR A 61 -14.02 7.60 16.55
C THR A 61 -15.06 6.79 15.78
N GLY A 62 -15.09 5.46 15.95
CA GLY A 62 -15.92 4.59 15.12
C GLY A 62 -17.33 4.30 15.63
N GLU A 63 -17.75 4.85 16.76
CA GLU A 63 -19.05 4.53 17.36
C GLU A 63 -20.23 4.72 16.37
N LEU A 64 -20.24 5.84 15.62
CA LEU A 64 -21.29 6.14 14.64
C LEU A 64 -21.27 5.23 13.40
N ALA A 65 -20.15 4.57 13.15
CA ALA A 65 -19.96 3.68 12.01
C ALA A 65 -20.39 2.23 12.31
N ILE A 66 -20.52 1.86 13.59
CA ILE A 66 -20.73 0.48 14.03
C ILE A 66 -22.21 0.18 14.22
N THR A 67 -22.70 -0.79 13.47
CA THR A 67 -23.95 -1.50 13.78
C THR A 67 -23.60 -2.81 14.47
N ALA A 68 -23.89 -2.91 15.77
CA ALA A 68 -23.65 -4.11 16.57
C ALA A 68 -24.92 -4.98 16.66
N ARG A 69 -24.79 -6.28 16.38
CA ARG A 69 -25.89 -7.25 16.42
C ARG A 69 -25.42 -8.62 16.93
N GLU A 70 -26.39 -9.44 17.33
CA GLU A 70 -26.15 -10.83 17.70
C GLU A 70 -26.06 -11.75 16.48
N LEU A 71 -25.27 -12.82 16.60
CA LEU A 71 -25.12 -13.85 15.55
C LEU A 71 -26.43 -14.52 15.15
N SER A 72 -27.38 -14.62 16.08
CA SER A 72 -28.69 -15.26 15.89
C SER A 72 -29.64 -14.45 15.01
N ALA A 73 -29.38 -13.14 14.84
CA ALA A 73 -30.27 -12.21 14.14
C ALA A 73 -29.51 -11.31 13.16
N PRO A 74 -28.84 -11.87 12.13
CA PRO A 74 -28.19 -11.05 11.12
C PRO A 74 -29.24 -10.28 10.31
N PRO A 75 -29.00 -8.99 9.98
CA PRO A 75 -29.89 -8.23 9.10
C PRO A 75 -29.94 -8.84 7.68
N ALA A 76 -31.05 -8.63 6.97
CA ALA A 76 -31.22 -9.14 5.60
C ALA A 76 -30.44 -8.29 4.57
N ASP A 77 -30.37 -7.01 4.85
CA ASP A 77 -29.77 -5.89 4.12
C ASP A 77 -28.27 -5.76 4.37
N LEU A 78 -27.48 -6.79 4.03
CA LEU A 78 -26.03 -6.78 4.27
C LEU A 78 -25.25 -5.85 3.33
N ASP A 79 -25.80 -5.59 2.14
CA ASP A 79 -25.24 -4.78 1.06
C ASP A 79 -24.99 -3.31 1.44
N ARG A 80 -25.73 -2.78 2.41
CA ARG A 80 -25.55 -1.39 2.89
C ARG A 80 -24.31 -1.17 3.75
N PHE A 81 -23.59 -2.24 4.10
CA PHE A 81 -22.39 -2.19 4.91
C PHE A 81 -21.15 -2.35 4.03
N ASP A 82 -20.13 -1.55 4.32
CA ASP A 82 -18.83 -1.66 3.64
C ASP A 82 -18.07 -2.91 4.12
N ALA A 83 -18.28 -3.30 5.38
CA ALA A 83 -17.69 -4.48 5.98
C ALA A 83 -18.63 -5.15 6.97
N VAL A 84 -18.62 -6.49 6.96
CA VAL A 84 -19.36 -7.34 7.91
C VAL A 84 -18.34 -8.18 8.67
N ILE A 85 -18.25 -7.98 9.98
CA ILE A 85 -17.33 -8.67 10.87
C ILE A 85 -18.13 -9.69 11.66
N VAL A 86 -17.68 -10.93 11.66
CA VAL A 86 -18.34 -12.03 12.35
C VAL A 86 -17.38 -12.64 13.36
N PHE A 87 -17.67 -12.45 14.64
CA PHE A 87 -17.02 -13.13 15.75
C PHE A 87 -17.90 -14.30 16.19
N ASP A 88 -17.48 -15.51 15.86
CA ASP A 88 -18.23 -16.75 16.09
C ASP A 88 -17.35 -17.78 16.83
N PRO A 89 -17.08 -17.56 18.14
CA PRO A 89 -16.18 -18.42 18.91
C PRO A 89 -16.70 -19.85 19.07
N ALA A 90 -18.02 -20.05 18.97
CA ALA A 90 -18.64 -21.37 19.03
C ALA A 90 -18.59 -22.14 17.70
N GLY A 91 -18.11 -21.51 16.62
CA GLY A 91 -17.97 -22.15 15.31
C GLY A 91 -19.31 -22.55 14.70
N THR A 92 -20.37 -21.79 14.95
CA THR A 92 -21.72 -22.04 14.43
C THR A 92 -21.81 -21.97 12.90
N GLY A 93 -20.83 -21.37 12.24
CA GLY A 93 -20.73 -21.32 10.78
C GLY A 93 -21.46 -20.13 10.17
N VAL A 94 -21.91 -19.17 10.98
CA VAL A 94 -22.64 -17.97 10.53
C VAL A 94 -21.85 -17.17 9.50
N ALA A 95 -20.53 -17.04 9.67
CA ALA A 95 -19.71 -16.32 8.70
C ALA A 95 -19.69 -16.99 7.32
N ARG A 96 -19.73 -18.33 7.28
CA ARG A 96 -19.78 -19.11 6.04
C ARG A 96 -21.14 -18.94 5.37
N SER A 97 -22.24 -19.10 6.12
CA SER A 97 -23.59 -18.94 5.57
C SER A 97 -23.88 -17.52 5.06
N ILE A 98 -23.28 -16.50 5.67
CA ILE A 98 -23.36 -15.12 5.17
C ILE A 98 -22.57 -14.97 3.85
N ARG A 99 -21.34 -15.49 3.78
CA ARG A 99 -20.52 -15.45 2.55
C ARG A 99 -21.21 -16.16 1.39
N ASP A 100 -21.75 -17.34 1.63
CA ASP A 100 -22.44 -18.14 0.61
C ASP A 100 -23.67 -17.38 0.06
N ARG A 101 -24.44 -16.71 0.94
CA ARG A 101 -25.58 -15.86 0.53
C ARG A 101 -25.15 -14.65 -0.30
N GLN A 102 -24.06 -13.98 0.08
CA GLN A 102 -23.59 -12.80 -0.67
C GLN A 102 -23.02 -13.15 -2.04
N MET A 103 -22.30 -14.27 -2.16
CA MET A 103 -21.81 -14.74 -3.46
C MET A 103 -22.95 -14.94 -4.46
N LEU A 104 -24.09 -15.44 -3.99
CA LEU A 104 -25.29 -15.64 -4.81
C LEU A 104 -26.03 -14.32 -5.12
N ALA A 105 -25.96 -13.34 -4.23
CA ALA A 105 -26.68 -12.07 -4.33
C ALA A 105 -25.87 -10.92 -4.98
N SER A 106 -24.66 -11.19 -5.48
CA SER A 106 -23.72 -10.17 -5.98
C SER A 106 -23.39 -9.06 -4.95
N GLY A 107 -23.54 -9.37 -3.65
CA GLY A 107 -23.25 -8.42 -2.58
C GLY A 107 -21.77 -8.11 -2.44
N VAL A 108 -21.42 -6.83 -2.22
CA VAL A 108 -20.03 -6.32 -2.25
C VAL A 108 -19.38 -6.21 -0.87
N SER A 109 -20.14 -6.43 0.20
CA SER A 109 -19.65 -6.18 1.56
C SER A 109 -18.56 -7.16 1.98
N ALA A 110 -17.45 -6.64 2.51
CA ALA A 110 -16.34 -7.47 2.95
C ALA A 110 -16.72 -8.31 4.20
N VAL A 111 -17.03 -9.60 4.03
CA VAL A 111 -17.35 -10.49 5.18
C VAL A 111 -16.08 -11.11 5.76
N GLN A 112 -15.69 -10.66 6.95
CA GLN A 112 -14.49 -11.08 7.64
C GLN A 112 -14.83 -11.84 8.93
N SER A 113 -14.17 -12.97 9.14
CA SER A 113 -14.26 -13.73 10.38
C SER A 113 -13.19 -13.24 11.36
N TYR A 114 -13.57 -13.00 12.61
CA TYR A 114 -12.64 -12.70 13.69
C TYR A 114 -12.55 -13.90 14.64
N SER A 115 -11.31 -14.27 15.00
CA SER A 115 -11.03 -15.30 15.99
C SER A 115 -10.17 -14.67 17.10
N ASP A 116 -10.67 -14.70 18.33
CA ASP A 116 -9.98 -14.15 19.49
C ASP A 116 -9.04 -15.20 20.08
N ASP A 117 -7.93 -15.50 19.39
CA ASP A 117 -6.86 -16.27 20.02
C ASP A 117 -6.10 -15.33 20.96
N ARG A 118 -6.34 -15.49 22.27
CA ARG A 118 -6.07 -14.50 23.33
C ARG A 118 -4.59 -14.12 23.51
N SER A 119 -3.66 -14.76 22.79
CA SER A 119 -2.23 -14.50 22.93
C SER A 119 -1.74 -13.23 22.20
N ASP A 120 -2.48 -12.68 21.23
CA ASP A 120 -2.11 -11.40 20.59
C ASP A 120 -3.29 -10.69 19.91
N SER A 121 -4.19 -10.12 20.72
CA SER A 121 -5.42 -9.49 20.21
C SER A 121 -5.17 -8.30 19.27
N GLU A 122 -4.11 -7.52 19.48
CA GLU A 122 -3.79 -6.38 18.60
C GLU A 122 -3.31 -6.84 17.22
N VAL A 123 -2.51 -7.90 17.14
CA VAL A 123 -2.11 -8.49 15.85
C VAL A 123 -3.32 -9.06 15.11
N ALA A 124 -4.27 -9.67 15.82
CA ALA A 124 -5.51 -10.16 15.23
C ALA A 124 -6.36 -9.01 14.68
N LEU A 125 -6.53 -7.92 15.44
CA LEU A 125 -7.25 -6.73 14.99
C LEU A 125 -6.55 -6.05 13.81
N GLU A 126 -5.23 -5.98 13.80
CA GLU A 126 -4.47 -5.41 12.69
C GLU A 126 -4.61 -6.26 11.42
N SER A 127 -4.61 -7.58 11.56
CA SER A 127 -4.86 -8.51 10.46
C SER A 127 -6.30 -8.38 9.93
N LEU A 128 -7.27 -8.17 10.83
CA LEU A 128 -8.66 -7.92 10.47
C LEU A 128 -8.80 -6.59 9.71
N ARG A 129 -8.19 -5.50 10.18
CA ARG A 129 -8.16 -4.21 9.49
C ARG A 129 -7.60 -4.34 8.07
N HIS A 130 -6.46 -5.02 7.92
CA HIS A 130 -5.87 -5.31 6.60
C HIS A 130 -6.82 -6.10 5.69
N SER A 131 -7.52 -7.09 6.22
CA SER A 131 -8.43 -7.94 5.45
C SER A 131 -9.67 -7.16 5.00
N ILE A 132 -10.22 -6.31 5.88
CA ILE A 132 -11.34 -5.40 5.57
C ILE A 132 -10.96 -4.47 4.41
N VAL A 133 -9.86 -3.74 4.51
CA VAL A 133 -9.49 -2.75 3.47
C VAL A 133 -9.05 -3.40 2.17
N ARG A 134 -8.50 -4.63 2.17
CA ARG A 134 -8.22 -5.35 0.91
C ARG A 134 -9.50 -5.78 0.21
N ALA A 135 -10.51 -6.20 0.96
CA ALA A 135 -11.78 -6.63 0.40
C ALA A 135 -12.65 -5.44 -0.05
N ALA A 136 -12.56 -4.31 0.64
CA ALA A 136 -13.26 -3.06 0.32
C ALA A 136 -12.26 -1.97 -0.12
N LEU A 137 -11.44 -2.26 -1.13
CA LEU A 137 -10.30 -1.40 -1.53
C LEU A 137 -10.72 0.02 -1.95
N ASP A 138 -11.87 0.16 -2.60
CA ASP A 138 -12.41 1.46 -3.01
C ASP A 138 -12.80 2.33 -1.81
N ARG A 139 -13.12 1.69 -0.69
CA ARG A 139 -13.44 2.35 0.59
C ARG A 139 -12.22 2.54 1.47
N ALA A 140 -11.04 2.04 1.09
CA ALA A 140 -9.83 2.18 1.91
C ALA A 140 -9.49 3.63 2.31
N PRO A 141 -9.63 4.66 1.42
CA PRO A 141 -9.48 6.05 1.81
C PRO A 141 -10.44 6.48 2.92
N ALA A 142 -11.70 6.06 2.83
CA ALA A 142 -12.75 6.37 3.80
C ALA A 142 -12.44 5.76 5.18
N PHE A 143 -12.01 4.49 5.22
CA PHE A 143 -11.58 3.82 6.44
C PHE A 143 -10.43 4.55 7.13
N GLY A 144 -9.36 4.90 6.40
CA GLY A 144 -8.22 5.59 7.01
C GLY A 144 -8.53 7.05 7.40
N ARG A 145 -9.45 7.72 6.67
CA ARG A 145 -9.89 9.08 6.98
C ARG A 145 -10.73 9.11 8.25
N ALA A 146 -11.72 8.22 8.36
CA ALA A 146 -12.64 8.14 9.49
C ALA A 146 -11.98 7.53 10.75
N PHE A 147 -11.11 6.53 10.56
CA PHE A 147 -10.49 5.78 11.66
C PHE A 147 -8.95 5.81 11.50
N PRO A 148 -8.24 6.65 12.28
CA PRO A 148 -6.78 6.74 12.18
C PRO A 148 -6.05 5.40 12.34
N VAL A 149 -6.60 4.47 13.13
CA VAL A 149 -6.07 3.10 13.31
C VAL A 149 -6.09 2.26 12.03
N PHE A 150 -6.92 2.60 11.03
CA PHE A 150 -6.95 1.94 9.73
C PHE A 150 -5.92 2.48 8.73
N ARG A 151 -5.29 3.65 8.98
CA ARG A 151 -4.37 4.28 8.01
C ARG A 151 -3.22 3.36 7.57
N PRO A 152 -2.53 2.62 8.47
CA PRO A 152 -1.46 1.71 8.04
C PRO A 152 -1.97 0.64 7.06
N ALA A 153 -3.11 0.03 7.38
CA ALA A 153 -3.73 -0.98 6.55
C ALA A 153 -4.20 -0.41 5.19
N ALA A 154 -4.88 0.73 5.21
CA ALA A 154 -5.38 1.40 4.01
C ALA A 154 -4.25 1.86 3.09
N ALA A 155 -3.20 2.49 3.64
CA ALA A 155 -2.03 2.92 2.89
C ALA A 155 -1.36 1.72 2.21
N ARG A 156 -1.14 0.64 2.96
CA ARG A 156 -0.54 -0.59 2.42
C ARG A 156 -1.37 -1.19 1.28
N ALA A 157 -2.69 -1.23 1.42
CA ALA A 157 -3.59 -1.76 0.39
C ALA A 157 -3.53 -0.92 -0.89
N VAL A 158 -3.66 0.40 -0.78
CA VAL A 158 -3.60 1.36 -1.89
C VAL A 158 -2.25 1.31 -2.61
N VAL A 159 -1.14 1.28 -1.86
CA VAL A 159 0.22 1.22 -2.43
C VAL A 159 0.46 -0.11 -3.13
N ASN A 160 -0.01 -1.22 -2.55
CA ASN A 160 0.12 -2.53 -3.16
C ASN A 160 -0.66 -2.62 -4.47
N GLU A 161 -1.88 -2.07 -4.51
CA GLU A 161 -2.71 -2.02 -5.71
C GLU A 161 -2.02 -1.26 -6.85
N ALA A 162 -1.59 -0.02 -6.58
CA ALA A 162 -0.90 0.79 -7.58
C ALA A 162 0.39 0.12 -8.08
N SER A 163 1.12 -0.55 -7.18
CA SER A 163 2.32 -1.30 -7.54
C SER A 163 2.01 -2.49 -8.43
N MET A 164 0.90 -3.20 -8.18
CA MET A 164 0.43 -4.31 -8.99
C MET A 164 -0.08 -3.88 -10.35
N ALA A 165 -0.90 -2.84 -10.41
CA ALA A 165 -1.37 -2.26 -11.68
C ALA A 165 -0.18 -1.84 -12.56
N ASN A 166 0.84 -1.20 -11.99
CA ASN A 166 2.04 -0.81 -12.73
C ASN A 166 2.91 -2.01 -13.17
N ALA A 167 2.91 -3.10 -12.40
CA ALA A 167 3.59 -4.33 -12.75
C ALA A 167 2.89 -5.06 -13.92
N GLN A 168 1.56 -5.17 -13.84
CA GLN A 168 0.72 -5.74 -14.90
C GLN A 168 0.82 -4.93 -16.19
N PHE A 169 0.78 -3.60 -16.08
CA PHE A 169 0.97 -2.74 -17.23
C PHE A 169 2.33 -2.97 -17.91
N ALA A 170 3.41 -3.01 -17.12
CA ALA A 170 4.76 -3.28 -17.65
C ALA A 170 4.90 -4.69 -18.26
N LEU A 171 4.03 -5.62 -17.89
CA LEU A 171 3.95 -6.94 -18.51
C LEU A 171 3.23 -6.89 -19.86
N ILE A 172 2.08 -6.22 -19.92
CA ILE A 172 1.22 -6.12 -21.13
C ILE A 172 1.86 -5.24 -22.20
N SER A 173 2.50 -4.13 -21.83
CA SER A 173 3.15 -3.21 -22.79
C SER A 173 4.36 -3.81 -23.50
N ASN A 174 4.77 -5.05 -23.16
CA ASN A 174 5.77 -5.81 -23.88
C ASN A 174 5.21 -6.64 -25.05
N ILE A 175 3.87 -6.75 -25.19
CA ILE A 175 3.22 -7.49 -26.28
C ILE A 175 3.40 -6.80 -27.65
N PRO A 176 3.34 -5.46 -27.80
CA PRO A 176 3.58 -4.79 -29.08
C PRO A 176 4.99 -5.00 -29.65
N ALA A 177 5.99 -5.32 -28.82
CA ALA A 177 7.34 -5.64 -29.29
C ALA A 177 7.44 -7.01 -30.02
N LEU A 178 6.37 -7.83 -29.97
CA LEU A 178 6.30 -9.15 -30.61
C LEU A 178 5.53 -9.15 -31.94
N ILE A 179 4.85 -8.05 -32.31
CA ILE A 179 4.08 -7.94 -33.57
C ILE A 179 4.59 -6.72 -34.35
N PRO A 180 5.45 -6.89 -35.37
CA PRO A 180 6.15 -5.80 -36.06
C PRO A 180 5.29 -4.81 -36.87
N ILE A 181 3.95 -4.93 -36.85
CA ILE A 181 3.07 -4.31 -37.87
C ILE A 181 2.35 -3.05 -37.34
N VAL A 182 2.43 -2.70 -36.05
CA VAL A 182 1.68 -1.54 -35.51
C VAL A 182 2.61 -0.42 -35.00
N GLY A 183 2.86 0.56 -35.87
CA GLY A 183 3.02 2.00 -35.60
C GLY A 183 3.86 2.46 -34.39
N GLY A 184 5.17 2.65 -34.61
CA GLY A 184 6.18 2.99 -33.59
C GLY A 184 6.17 4.41 -32.97
N LEU A 185 5.06 5.16 -32.96
CA LEU A 185 5.04 6.51 -32.36
C LEU A 185 3.84 6.79 -31.42
N ALA A 186 2.81 5.93 -31.38
CA ALA A 186 1.65 6.12 -30.50
C ALA A 186 1.72 5.35 -29.17
N SER A 187 2.56 4.31 -29.05
CA SER A 187 2.60 3.43 -27.87
C SER A 187 3.34 4.04 -26.67
N ALA A 188 4.44 4.76 -26.89
CA ALA A 188 5.25 5.30 -25.79
C ALA A 188 4.55 6.42 -24.98
N GLY A 189 3.65 7.18 -25.61
CA GLY A 189 2.88 8.25 -24.96
C GLY A 189 1.76 7.72 -24.07
N ALA A 190 1.04 6.68 -24.50
CA ALA A 190 -0.04 6.07 -23.74
C ALA A 190 0.47 5.40 -22.45
N ASP A 191 1.63 4.73 -22.52
CA ASP A 191 2.29 4.10 -21.37
C ASP A 191 2.61 5.10 -20.25
N LEU A 192 3.11 6.28 -20.64
CA LEU A 192 3.45 7.34 -19.70
C LEU A 192 2.20 7.87 -18.98
N ILE A 193 1.10 8.05 -19.71
CA ILE A 193 -0.16 8.56 -19.16
C ILE A 193 -0.73 7.58 -18.13
N VAL A 194 -0.87 6.30 -18.48
CA VAL A 194 -1.48 5.28 -17.59
C VAL A 194 -0.68 5.13 -16.29
N LEU A 195 0.65 5.03 -16.37
CA LEU A 195 1.49 4.87 -15.17
C LEU A 195 1.42 6.09 -14.25
N THR A 196 1.36 7.27 -14.86
CA THR A 196 1.29 8.54 -14.13
C THR A 196 -0.07 8.68 -13.43
N LYS A 197 -1.16 8.27 -14.08
CA LYS A 197 -2.51 8.21 -13.46
C LYS A 197 -2.53 7.32 -12.22
N ASN A 198 -1.96 6.11 -12.30
CA ASN A 198 -1.91 5.20 -11.15
C ASN A 198 -1.14 5.79 -9.96
N GLN A 199 -0.02 6.45 -10.23
CA GLN A 199 0.80 7.07 -9.16
C GLN A 199 0.12 8.31 -8.57
N MET A 200 -0.49 9.16 -9.40
CA MET A 200 -1.28 10.31 -8.92
C MET A 200 -2.47 9.85 -8.09
N MET A 201 -3.21 8.84 -8.55
CA MET A 201 -4.35 8.28 -7.82
C MET A 201 -3.92 7.67 -6.48
N MET A 202 -2.80 6.95 -6.45
CA MET A 202 -2.22 6.44 -5.20
C MET A 202 -1.91 7.59 -4.22
N MET A 203 -1.23 8.65 -4.68
CA MET A 203 -0.91 9.82 -3.87
C MET A 203 -2.17 10.53 -3.37
N TYR A 204 -3.17 10.69 -4.22
CA TYR A 204 -4.46 11.28 -3.86
C TYR A 204 -5.18 10.47 -2.78
N LYS A 205 -5.27 9.15 -2.95
CA LYS A 205 -5.86 8.23 -1.94
C LYS A 205 -5.09 8.28 -0.61
N LEU A 206 -3.75 8.40 -0.64
CA LEU A 206 -2.94 8.58 0.57
C LEU A 206 -3.21 9.92 1.26
N GLY A 207 -3.36 11.01 0.51
CA GLY A 207 -3.79 12.29 1.06
C GLY A 207 -5.19 12.22 1.68
N ALA A 208 -6.12 11.54 1.00
CA ALA A 208 -7.50 11.38 1.44
C ALA A 208 -7.64 10.71 2.80
N MET A 209 -6.97 9.57 2.99
CA MET A 209 -6.96 8.86 4.28
C MET A 209 -6.26 9.64 5.41
N ASN A 210 -5.39 10.60 5.06
CA ASN A 210 -4.70 11.46 6.01
C ASN A 210 -5.41 12.82 6.22
N GLY A 211 -6.68 12.94 5.80
CA GLY A 211 -7.50 14.09 6.12
C GLY A 211 -7.24 15.33 5.27
N ARG A 212 -6.53 15.20 4.14
CA ARG A 212 -6.27 16.35 3.25
C ARG A 212 -7.54 16.82 2.55
N ASP A 213 -7.51 18.07 2.09
CA ASP A 213 -8.58 18.68 1.31
C ASP A 213 -8.63 18.04 -0.09
N LEU A 214 -9.74 17.38 -0.38
CA LEU A 214 -9.92 16.60 -1.59
C LEU A 214 -10.34 17.43 -2.80
N HIS A 215 -10.68 18.70 -2.59
CA HIS A 215 -10.97 19.66 -3.65
C HIS A 215 -9.70 20.26 -4.25
N ASP A 216 -8.56 20.23 -3.54
CA ASP A 216 -7.27 20.68 -4.03
C ASP A 216 -6.33 19.50 -4.33
N GLN A 217 -6.62 18.78 -5.42
CA GLN A 217 -5.85 17.60 -5.82
C GLN A 217 -4.40 17.98 -6.16
N LEU A 218 -4.18 19.19 -6.67
CA LEU A 218 -2.86 19.67 -7.03
C LEU A 218 -2.00 19.89 -5.78
N ALA A 219 -2.56 20.48 -4.71
CA ALA A 219 -1.85 20.63 -3.45
C ALA A 219 -1.43 19.29 -2.85
N ILE A 220 -2.31 18.28 -2.86
CA ILE A 220 -1.97 16.92 -2.38
C ILE A 220 -0.79 16.34 -3.15
N ILE A 221 -0.82 16.45 -4.48
CA ILE A 221 0.26 15.89 -5.29
C ILE A 221 1.55 16.68 -5.10
N GLN A 222 1.49 18.01 -5.10
CA GLN A 222 2.66 18.88 -4.89
C GLN A 222 3.30 18.69 -3.51
N GLU A 223 2.51 18.40 -2.48
CA GLU A 223 3.00 18.05 -1.16
C GLU A 223 3.87 16.79 -1.18
N LEU A 224 3.44 15.75 -1.92
CA LEU A 224 4.11 14.46 -1.96
C LEU A 224 5.26 14.36 -2.96
N VAL A 225 5.23 15.13 -4.05
CA VAL A 225 6.30 15.18 -5.06
C VAL A 225 7.71 15.31 -4.46
N PRO A 226 8.01 16.24 -3.53
CA PRO A 226 9.35 16.35 -2.94
C PRO A 226 9.69 15.21 -1.98
N VAL A 227 8.69 14.52 -1.42
CA VAL A 227 8.86 13.37 -0.52
C VAL A 227 9.30 12.12 -1.28
N VAL A 228 8.65 11.87 -2.42
CA VAL A 228 9.03 10.76 -3.31
C VAL A 228 10.29 11.08 -4.13
N GLY A 229 10.73 12.35 -4.08
CA GLY A 229 11.94 12.88 -4.70
C GLY A 229 11.78 13.18 -6.19
N ALA A 230 12.61 14.08 -6.72
CA ALA A 230 12.64 14.43 -8.15
C ALA A 230 12.87 13.23 -9.11
N GLY A 231 13.29 12.08 -8.57
CA GLY A 231 13.33 10.79 -9.29
C GLY A 231 11.96 10.29 -9.79
N PHE A 232 10.85 10.80 -9.23
CA PHE A 232 9.48 10.63 -9.72
C PHE A 232 9.32 11.10 -11.18
N LEU A 233 9.82 12.31 -11.52
CA LEU A 233 9.81 12.80 -12.90
C LEU A 233 10.87 12.12 -13.76
N TRP A 234 12.07 11.90 -13.22
CA TRP A 234 13.18 11.35 -14.01
C TRP A 234 12.97 9.89 -14.40
N ARG A 235 12.12 9.10 -13.70
CA ARG A 235 11.83 7.70 -14.07
C ARG A 235 10.80 7.55 -15.18
N SER A 236 9.80 8.43 -15.21
CA SER A 236 8.84 8.53 -16.32
C SER A 236 9.55 8.92 -17.62
N LEU A 237 10.58 9.76 -17.53
CA LEU A 237 11.45 10.12 -18.66
C LEU A 237 12.54 9.07 -18.94
N ALA A 238 13.17 8.49 -17.91
CA ALA A 238 14.23 7.50 -18.05
C ALA A 238 13.74 6.14 -18.57
N ARG A 239 12.43 5.85 -18.52
CA ARG A 239 11.89 4.67 -19.21
C ARG A 239 11.88 4.81 -20.73
N GLY A 240 11.68 6.02 -21.23
CA GLY A 240 11.96 6.34 -22.64
C GLY A 240 13.44 6.15 -23.00
N ALA A 241 14.35 6.35 -22.03
CA ALA A 241 15.79 6.12 -22.20
C ALA A 241 16.25 4.67 -21.88
N SER A 242 15.44 3.85 -21.21
CA SER A 242 15.74 2.45 -20.86
C SER A 242 15.59 1.48 -22.03
N SER A 243 15.26 1.99 -23.22
CA SER A 243 15.47 1.29 -24.50
C SER A 243 16.94 0.89 -24.71
N MET A 244 17.87 1.34 -23.85
CA MET A 244 19.29 1.00 -23.86
C MET A 244 19.74 -0.03 -22.79
N LEU A 245 18.84 -0.74 -22.10
CA LEU A 245 19.28 -1.94 -21.35
C LEU A 245 19.35 -3.13 -22.34
N PRO A 246 20.55 -3.72 -22.58
CA PRO A 246 20.71 -4.80 -23.55
C PRO A 246 19.82 -5.99 -23.17
N PHE A 247 19.20 -6.56 -24.20
CA PHE A 247 18.17 -7.62 -24.23
C PHE A 247 18.52 -8.95 -23.51
N ALA A 248 19.55 -8.99 -22.66
CA ALA A 248 20.10 -10.23 -22.11
C ALA A 248 19.31 -10.84 -20.92
N ALA A 249 18.27 -10.17 -20.38
CA ALA A 249 17.57 -10.63 -19.17
C ALA A 249 16.03 -10.53 -19.15
N GLY A 250 15.34 -10.40 -20.29
CA GLY A 250 13.89 -10.63 -20.43
C GLY A 250 12.92 -9.63 -19.77
N THR A 251 11.64 -10.01 -19.65
CA THR A 251 10.49 -9.20 -19.17
C THR A 251 10.44 -9.04 -17.64
N ILE A 252 11.00 -10.00 -16.90
CA ILE A 252 10.95 -10.08 -15.43
C ILE A 252 11.62 -8.87 -14.73
N PRO A 253 12.80 -8.37 -15.17
CA PRO A 253 13.41 -7.18 -14.59
C PRO A 253 12.52 -5.93 -14.68
N LYS A 254 11.82 -5.71 -15.80
CA LYS A 254 10.99 -4.50 -16.01
C LYS A 254 9.77 -4.49 -15.08
N VAL A 255 9.09 -5.64 -14.94
CA VAL A 255 7.94 -5.82 -14.04
C VAL A 255 8.37 -5.58 -12.59
N GLY A 256 9.48 -6.16 -12.16
CA GLY A 256 10.03 -5.96 -10.82
C GLY A 256 10.40 -4.51 -10.52
N ILE A 257 11.02 -3.80 -11.48
CA ILE A 257 11.34 -2.38 -11.34
C ILE A 257 10.06 -1.51 -11.29
N ALA A 258 9.02 -1.85 -12.06
CA ALA A 258 7.74 -1.14 -12.04
C ALA A 258 7.07 -1.24 -10.67
N TYR A 259 6.95 -2.47 -10.17
CA TYR A 259 6.40 -2.75 -8.85
C TYR A 259 7.22 -2.09 -7.75
N ALA A 260 8.53 -2.40 -7.68
CA ALA A 260 9.36 -1.98 -6.56
C ALA A 260 9.52 -0.46 -6.48
N GLY A 261 9.59 0.22 -7.63
CA GLY A 261 9.61 1.67 -7.68
C GLY A 261 8.32 2.30 -7.14
N THR A 262 7.15 1.78 -7.53
CA THR A 262 5.86 2.30 -7.07
C THR A 262 5.67 2.05 -5.57
N MET A 263 5.99 0.85 -5.10
CA MET A 263 5.92 0.48 -3.69
C MET A 263 6.83 1.36 -2.83
N ALA A 264 8.08 1.58 -3.26
CA ALA A 264 9.00 2.46 -2.53
C ALA A 264 8.50 3.91 -2.44
N MET A 265 7.88 4.44 -3.51
CA MET A 265 7.25 5.76 -3.47
C MET A 265 6.08 5.81 -2.50
N GLY A 266 5.21 4.80 -2.53
CA GLY A 266 4.08 4.70 -1.61
C GLY A 266 4.52 4.62 -0.15
N LEU A 267 5.55 3.82 0.15
CA LEU A 267 6.14 3.73 1.49
C LEU A 267 6.76 5.05 1.95
N ALA A 268 7.38 5.81 1.04
CA ALA A 268 7.91 7.13 1.33
C ALA A 268 6.81 8.14 1.65
N ALA A 269 5.72 8.15 0.87
CA ALA A 269 4.56 9.01 1.08
C ALA A 269 3.84 8.67 2.40
N ASP A 270 3.63 7.38 2.68
CA ASP A 270 3.06 6.88 3.93
C ASP A 270 3.94 7.23 5.14
N TYR A 271 5.26 7.10 5.03
CA TYR A 271 6.19 7.56 6.06
C TYR A 271 6.05 9.06 6.34
N TYR A 272 6.00 9.88 5.28
CA TYR A 272 5.82 11.32 5.42
C TYR A 272 4.50 11.68 6.10
N TYR A 273 3.39 11.07 5.70
CA TYR A 273 2.12 11.39 6.35
C TYR A 273 2.04 10.94 7.81
N ARG A 274 2.67 9.81 8.18
CA ARG A 274 2.70 9.36 9.58
C ARG A 274 3.61 10.19 10.47
N THR A 275 4.72 10.69 9.93
CA THR A 275 5.79 11.30 10.75
C THR A 275 5.92 12.81 10.57
N GLY A 276 5.36 13.38 9.49
CA GLY A 276 5.64 14.74 9.05
C GLY A 276 7.04 14.94 8.47
N LEU A 277 7.88 13.90 8.43
CA LEU A 277 9.28 13.97 8.03
C LEU A 277 9.48 13.41 6.62
N ARG A 278 10.39 14.05 5.87
CA ARG A 278 10.85 13.49 4.60
C ARG A 278 11.80 12.32 4.89
N PRO A 279 11.67 11.18 4.19
CA PRO A 279 12.56 10.06 4.41
C PRO A 279 13.98 10.41 3.99
N THR A 280 14.97 9.97 4.79
CA THR A 280 16.38 10.09 4.46
C THR A 280 16.74 9.20 3.27
N ARG A 281 17.91 9.42 2.66
CA ARG A 281 18.40 8.58 1.55
C ARG A 281 18.51 7.11 1.95
N ASP A 282 18.88 6.80 3.19
CA ASP A 282 19.02 5.43 3.65
C ASP A 282 17.67 4.77 3.94
N GLN A 283 16.69 5.54 4.45
CA GLN A 283 15.30 5.07 4.54
C GLN A 283 14.71 4.76 3.16
N LEU A 284 14.94 5.63 2.16
CA LEU A 284 14.52 5.39 0.77
C LEU A 284 15.13 4.11 0.19
N LYS A 285 16.44 3.86 0.41
CA LYS A 285 17.09 2.59 0.03
C LYS A 285 16.46 1.40 0.77
N GLY A 286 16.11 1.58 2.04
CA GLY A 286 15.38 0.61 2.85
C GLY A 286 14.04 0.22 2.21
N PHE A 287 13.24 1.20 1.82
CA PHE A 287 11.95 0.99 1.15
C PHE A 287 12.12 0.27 -0.19
N GLN A 288 13.13 0.61 -1.00
CA GLN A 288 13.43 -0.10 -2.26
C GLN A 288 13.80 -1.57 -2.02
N ARG A 289 14.63 -1.86 -1.01
CA ARG A 289 15.00 -3.23 -0.64
C ARG A 289 13.78 -4.02 -0.16
N GLN A 290 12.95 -3.41 0.68
CA GLN A 290 11.70 -4.02 1.15
C GLN A 290 10.77 -4.33 -0.01
N ALA A 291 10.55 -3.38 -0.92
CA ALA A 291 9.71 -3.54 -2.09
C ALA A 291 10.18 -4.69 -3.00
N THR A 292 11.50 -4.79 -3.21
CA THR A 292 12.10 -5.88 -4.00
C THR A 292 11.92 -7.25 -3.32
N LYS A 293 12.06 -7.31 -1.99
CA LYS A 293 11.81 -8.55 -1.23
C LYS A 293 10.35 -8.99 -1.34
N ILE A 294 9.41 -8.05 -1.24
CA ILE A 294 7.97 -8.34 -1.41
C ILE A 294 7.72 -8.87 -2.83
N PHE A 295 8.24 -8.19 -3.86
CA PHE A 295 8.08 -8.60 -5.26
C PHE A 295 8.52 -10.04 -5.52
N ARG A 296 9.69 -10.44 -4.99
CA ARG A 296 10.23 -11.79 -5.18
C ARG A 296 9.38 -12.90 -4.58
N ARG A 297 8.47 -12.58 -3.66
CA ARG A 297 7.56 -13.52 -3.01
C ARG A 297 6.19 -13.58 -3.68
N LEU A 298 5.93 -12.71 -4.66
CA LEU A 298 4.65 -12.72 -5.35
C LEU A 298 4.55 -13.93 -6.28
N PRO A 299 3.42 -14.66 -6.27
CA PRO A 299 3.16 -15.72 -7.22
C PRO A 299 2.78 -15.09 -8.56
N LEU A 300 3.76 -14.50 -9.26
CA LEU A 300 3.56 -14.04 -10.62
C LEU A 300 3.66 -15.27 -11.55
N PRO A 301 2.79 -15.39 -12.57
CA PRO A 301 2.81 -16.52 -13.50
C PRO A 301 4.15 -16.71 -14.24
N LEU A 302 5.07 -15.75 -14.15
CA LEU A 302 6.38 -15.75 -14.83
C LEU A 302 7.59 -16.05 -13.92
N ILE A 303 7.42 -16.18 -12.59
CA ILE A 303 8.56 -16.46 -11.69
C ILE A 303 8.84 -17.97 -11.56
N ARG A 304 7.89 -18.84 -11.96
CA ARG A 304 8.00 -20.30 -11.75
C ARG A 304 8.91 -21.02 -12.76
N GLN A 305 9.38 -20.36 -13.82
CA GLN A 305 10.08 -21.04 -14.93
C GLN A 305 11.61 -21.01 -14.86
N ARG A 306 12.24 -20.50 -13.80
CA ARG A 306 13.73 -20.42 -13.73
C ARG A 306 14.39 -21.06 -12.52
N SER A 307 13.66 -21.82 -11.70
CA SER A 307 14.26 -22.53 -10.56
C SER A 307 14.53 -24.01 -10.80
N THR A 308 14.41 -24.51 -12.04
CA THR A 308 14.72 -25.92 -12.37
C THR A 308 15.88 -26.14 -13.33
N ASP A 309 16.46 -25.10 -13.94
CA ASP A 309 17.45 -25.29 -15.02
C ASP A 309 18.88 -24.81 -14.70
N ASP A 310 19.14 -24.26 -13.51
CA ASP A 310 20.51 -23.92 -13.06
C ASP A 310 21.04 -24.90 -11.98
N ALA A 311 20.40 -26.06 -11.81
CA ALA A 311 20.83 -27.11 -10.88
C ALA A 311 21.44 -28.35 -11.59
N SER A 312 21.81 -28.24 -12.87
CA SER A 312 22.41 -29.35 -13.61
C SER A 312 23.67 -28.95 -14.40
N VAL A 313 24.51 -28.09 -13.86
CA VAL A 313 25.94 -28.04 -14.23
C VAL A 313 26.72 -27.64 -12.99
N ILE A 314 27.73 -28.43 -12.64
CA ILE A 314 28.58 -28.37 -11.44
C ILE A 314 28.02 -29.13 -10.23
N GLU A 315 28.16 -30.46 -10.26
CA GLU A 315 28.71 -31.20 -9.11
C GLU A 315 29.19 -32.57 -9.59
N THR A 316 30.43 -32.61 -10.07
CA THR A 316 31.26 -33.81 -10.00
C THR A 316 32.19 -33.63 -8.80
N THR A 317 32.16 -34.62 -7.90
CA THR A 317 33.14 -34.92 -6.84
C THR A 317 32.93 -34.26 -5.48
N GLY A 318 32.65 -35.10 -4.47
CA GLY A 318 33.06 -34.83 -3.08
C GLY A 318 32.03 -35.10 -2.00
N SER A 319 31.91 -36.36 -1.57
CA SER A 319 31.28 -36.79 -0.31
C SER A 319 31.92 -36.09 0.91
N VAL A 320 31.12 -35.70 1.92
CA VAL A 320 31.31 -35.99 3.38
C VAL A 320 30.10 -35.47 4.19
N LYS A 321 29.80 -36.25 5.25
CA LYS A 321 28.70 -36.20 6.23
C LYS A 321 28.61 -34.96 7.14
N THR A 322 27.43 -34.91 7.78
CA THR A 322 27.09 -34.61 9.20
C THR A 322 26.67 -33.19 9.63
N ASP A 323 25.39 -33.14 10.02
CA ASP A 323 24.83 -32.70 11.31
C ASP A 323 24.55 -31.23 11.67
N GLN A 324 23.40 -31.11 12.34
CA GLN A 324 22.93 -30.14 13.34
C GLN A 324 22.23 -28.83 12.93
N ALA A 325 21.00 -28.79 13.45
CA ALA A 325 20.15 -27.66 13.80
C ALA A 325 20.87 -26.35 14.17
N SER A 326 20.28 -25.22 13.76
CA SER A 326 20.45 -23.95 14.46
C SER A 326 19.25 -23.02 14.21
N GLN A 327 18.50 -22.84 15.29
CA GLN A 327 17.65 -21.68 15.55
C GLN A 327 18.46 -20.38 15.39
N PHE A 328 17.83 -19.32 14.89
CA PHE A 328 18.34 -17.95 15.09
C PHE A 328 17.21 -16.98 15.50
N PRO A 329 17.49 -16.07 16.45
CA PRO A 329 16.50 -15.26 17.16
C PRO A 329 16.21 -13.92 16.48
N ILE A 330 15.03 -13.37 16.79
CA ILE A 330 14.62 -12.00 16.46
C ILE A 330 15.38 -11.03 17.36
N ARG A 331 16.19 -10.16 16.76
CA ARG A 331 16.88 -9.06 17.46
C ARG A 331 15.91 -7.90 17.64
N GLN A 332 15.42 -7.71 18.86
CA GLN A 332 14.72 -6.49 19.29
C GLN A 332 15.68 -5.29 19.21
N LEU A 333 15.22 -4.19 18.63
CA LEU A 333 15.91 -2.91 18.66
C LEU A 333 15.44 -2.16 19.92
N SER A 334 16.34 -1.96 20.88
CA SER A 334 16.10 -1.11 22.05
C SER A 334 16.05 0.37 21.65
N PRO A 335 15.22 1.21 22.31
CA PRO A 335 15.24 2.65 22.13
C PRO A 335 16.49 3.28 22.78
N PRO A 336 16.92 4.47 22.32
CA PRO A 336 18.14 5.11 22.82
C PRO A 336 17.96 5.67 24.24
N ASP A 337 18.95 5.38 25.09
CA ASP A 337 19.09 5.86 26.46
C ASP A 337 19.07 7.40 26.55
N GLN A 338 18.16 7.92 27.34
CA GLN A 338 18.25 9.26 27.92
C GLN A 338 18.89 9.15 29.30
N ARG A 339 20.14 9.57 29.44
CA ARG A 339 20.69 10.08 30.72
C ARG A 339 22.08 10.70 30.56
N LEU A 340 22.14 11.99 30.86
CA LEU A 340 23.08 12.66 31.78
C LEU A 340 23.56 14.01 31.24
N SER A 341 22.99 15.07 31.79
CA SER A 341 23.72 16.29 32.15
C SER A 341 23.01 16.95 33.34
N ASN A 342 23.05 16.29 34.50
CA ASN A 342 23.03 17.01 35.77
C ASN A 342 24.50 17.23 36.12
N HIS A 343 24.93 18.49 36.09
CA HIS A 343 26.15 18.91 36.75
C HIS A 343 25.78 20.00 37.75
N ASP A 344 25.97 19.66 39.02
CA ASP A 344 25.86 20.56 40.16
C ASP A 344 26.83 21.74 40.02
N GLY A 345 26.34 22.92 40.41
CA GLY A 345 27.11 24.13 40.64
C GLY A 345 26.46 24.93 41.75
N GLU A 346 26.90 24.69 42.99
CA GLU A 346 26.60 25.51 44.16
C GLU A 346 27.04 26.98 43.94
N ARG A 347 26.21 27.95 44.36
CA ARG A 347 26.51 29.02 45.36
C ARG A 347 25.80 30.36 45.10
N HIS A 348 25.34 30.89 46.24
CA HIS A 348 25.12 32.29 46.61
C HIS A 348 23.74 32.92 46.36
N GLU A 349 22.92 32.89 47.41
CA GLU A 349 22.04 34.00 47.78
C GLU A 349 22.86 35.26 48.10
N PRO A 350 22.29 36.45 47.85
CA PRO A 350 22.45 37.57 48.73
C PRO A 350 21.12 38.00 49.34
N SER A 351 21.19 38.30 50.63
CA SER A 351 20.18 38.97 51.44
C SER A 351 19.68 40.26 50.80
N THR A 352 18.35 40.48 50.81
CA THR A 352 17.69 41.68 51.34
C THR A 352 16.17 41.50 51.37
#